data_AF-A0A819U1E3-F1
#
_entry.id   AF-A0A819U1E3-F1
#
_cell.length_a   1.000
_cell.length_b   1.000
_cell.length_c   1.000
_cell.angle_alpha   90.00
_cell.angle_beta   90.00
_cell.angle_gamma   90.00
#
_symmetry.space_group_name_H-M   'P 1'
#
loop_
_entity.id
_entity.type
_entity.pdbx_description
1 polymer ?
#
loop_
_entity_poly.entity_id
_entity_poly.type
_entity_poly.pdbx_seq_one_letter_code
_entity_poly.pdbx_strand_id
1 'polypeptide(L)'
;MALMLVLQSIKSSFASIPYAIFNTYMLITINRNKTLLHQAKENILSQIVYFLFWSNYTSFFVYMYSSTIFKDQWKKLMKKIFCCLYGKRQRQLHYQTQLKQMTVVRSMVKPN
;
A
#
# COMPACT_ATOMS: atom_id res chain seq x y z
N MET A 1 -17.82 13.59 12.68
CA MET A 1 -16.65 13.19 11.86
C MET A 1 -15.43 12.85 12.74
N ALA A 2 -15.06 13.68 13.72
CA ALA A 2 -13.93 13.45 14.62
C ALA A 2 -14.02 12.12 15.40
N LEU A 3 -15.18 11.78 15.97
CA LEU A 3 -15.36 10.52 16.73
C LEU A 3 -15.09 9.25 15.90
N MET A 4 -15.49 9.25 14.62
CA MET A 4 -15.25 8.11 13.72
C MET A 4 -13.75 7.92 13.43
N LEU A 5 -13.02 9.03 13.27
CA LEU A 5 -11.57 9.00 13.07
C LEU A 5 -10.83 8.52 14.32
N VAL A 6 -11.30 8.94 15.50
CA VAL A 6 -10.76 8.48 16.80
C VAL A 6 -11.02 6.99 17.01
N LEU A 7 -12.21 6.48 16.69
CA LEU A 7 -12.50 5.05 16.82
C LEU A 7 -11.70 4.21 15.82
N GLN A 8 -11.52 4.72 14.59
CA GLN A 8 -10.68 4.10 13.57
C GLN A 8 -9.20 4.08 13.99
N SER A 9 -8.70 5.17 14.58
CA SER A 9 -7.31 5.22 15.07
C SER A 9 -7.10 4.28 16.25
N ILE A 10 -8.04 4.24 17.20
CA ILE A 10 -8.01 3.30 18.34
C ILE A 10 -8.01 1.85 17.84
N LYS A 11 -8.97 1.48 16.98
CA LYS A 11 -9.02 0.15 16.37
C LYS A 11 -7.72 -0.20 15.66
N SER A 12 -7.17 0.76 14.91
CA SER A 12 -5.94 0.54 14.16
C SER A 12 -4.73 0.33 15.05
N SER A 13 -4.62 1.09 16.14
CA SER A 13 -3.58 0.93 17.15
C SER A 13 -3.65 -0.43 17.84
N PHE A 14 -4.85 -0.90 18.22
CA PHE A 14 -5.03 -2.23 18.81
C PHE A 14 -4.64 -3.38 17.87
N ALA A 15 -4.78 -3.21 16.56
CA ALA A 15 -4.38 -4.21 15.59
C ALA A 15 -2.88 -4.16 15.24
N SER A 16 -2.28 -2.96 15.21
CA SER A 16 -0.91 -2.74 14.72
C SER A 16 0.17 -2.81 15.81
N ILE A 17 -0.11 -2.33 17.03
CA ILE A 17 0.86 -2.32 18.13
C ILE A 17 1.27 -3.75 18.54
N PRO A 18 0.34 -4.70 18.77
CA PRO A 18 0.73 -6.07 19.11
C PRO A 18 1.57 -6.74 18.02
N TYR A 19 1.27 -6.45 16.75
CA TYR A 19 2.04 -6.95 15.61
C TYR A 19 3.46 -6.40 15.59
N ALA A 20 3.63 -5.10 15.78
CA ALA A 20 4.96 -4.49 15.85
C ALA A 20 5.80 -5.03 17.02
N ILE A 21 5.19 -5.16 18.21
CA ILE A 21 5.85 -5.73 19.39
C ILE A 21 6.27 -7.17 19.14
N PHE A 22 5.37 -8.00 18.60
CA PHE A 22 5.67 -9.41 18.36
C PHE A 22 6.73 -9.60 17.27
N ASN A 23 6.71 -8.82 16.19
CA ASN A 23 7.78 -8.85 15.20
C ASN A 23 9.13 -8.43 15.78
N THR A 24 9.15 -7.40 16.62
CA THR A 24 10.38 -6.96 17.29
C THR A 24 10.91 -8.04 18.21
N TYR A 25 10.05 -8.70 18.98
CA TYR A 25 10.39 -9.85 19.80
C TYR A 25 10.98 -11.01 18.97
N MET A 26 10.36 -11.35 17.84
CA MET A 26 10.84 -12.39 16.93
C MET A 26 12.23 -12.05 16.38
N LEU A 27 12.47 -10.79 16.01
CA LEU A 27 13.75 -10.32 15.50
C LEU A 27 14.87 -10.47 16.55
N ILE A 28 14.60 -10.06 17.80
CA ILE A 28 15.56 -10.15 18.91
C ILE A 28 15.87 -11.60 19.26
N THR A 29 14.88 -12.49 19.14
CA THR A 29 15.00 -13.88 19.58
C THR A 29 15.34 -14.86 18.46
N ILE A 30 15.59 -14.40 17.23
CA ILE A 30 15.78 -15.25 16.05
C ILE A 30 16.95 -16.23 16.19
N ASN A 31 18.03 -15.80 16.85
CA ASN A 31 19.25 -16.59 17.05
C ASN A 31 19.28 -17.35 18.38
N ARG A 32 18.21 -17.32 19.18
CA ARG A 32 18.14 -18.09 20.42
C ARG A 32 17.81 -19.55 20.10
N ASN A 33 18.52 -20.47 20.77
CA ASN A 33 18.10 -21.87 20.81
C ASN A 33 16.78 -21.98 21.57
N LYS A 34 15.72 -22.34 20.85
CA LYS A 34 14.36 -22.51 21.38
C LYS A 34 14.00 -23.98 21.30
N THR A 35 13.24 -24.47 22.29
CA THR A 35 12.64 -25.80 22.20
C THR A 35 11.54 -25.82 21.14
N LEU A 36 11.25 -27.00 20.59
CA LEU A 36 10.16 -27.18 19.61
C LEU A 36 8.80 -26.68 20.16
N LEU A 37 8.52 -26.94 21.44
CA LEU A 37 7.30 -26.47 22.09
C LEU A 37 7.23 -24.94 22.15
N HIS A 38 8.36 -24.27 22.41
CA HIS A 38 8.41 -22.82 22.45
C HIS A 38 8.22 -22.20 21.06
N GLN A 39 8.84 -22.78 20.03
CA GLN A 39 8.63 -22.38 18.62
C GLN A 39 7.17 -22.56 18.19
N ALA A 40 6.52 -23.67 18.59
CA ALA A 40 5.11 -23.90 18.29
C ALA A 40 4.19 -22.82 18.91
N LYS A 41 4.45 -22.44 20.17
CA LYS A 41 3.72 -21.36 20.85
C LYS A 41 3.91 -20.01 20.15
N GLU A 42 5.14 -19.68 19.79
CA GLU A 42 5.45 -18.46 19.04
C GLU A 42 4.74 -18.43 17.68
N ASN A 43 4.68 -19.57 16.98
CA ASN A 43 3.98 -19.65 15.70
C ASN A 43 2.47 -19.41 15.84
N ILE A 44 1.84 -19.98 16.87
CA ILE A 44 0.41 -19.73 17.16
C ILE A 44 0.18 -18.25 17.49
N LEU A 45 1.02 -17.66 18.34
CA LEU A 45 0.95 -16.23 18.67
C LEU A 45 1.14 -15.37 17.42
N SER A 46 2.09 -15.73 16.55
CA SER A 46 2.31 -15.06 15.27
C SER A 46 1.03 -15.07 14.43
N GLN A 47 0.38 -16.21 14.27
CA GLN A 47 -0.87 -16.33 13.51
C GLN A 47 -2.00 -15.47 14.11
N ILE A 48 -2.18 -15.48 15.43
CA ILE A 48 -3.20 -14.68 16.11
C ILE A 48 -2.97 -13.19 15.87
N VAL A 49 -1.74 -12.73 16.08
CA VAL A 49 -1.37 -11.32 15.94
C VAL A 49 -1.46 -10.88 14.48
N TYR A 50 -1.07 -11.74 13.54
CA TYR A 50 -1.18 -11.49 12.11
C TYR A 50 -2.66 -11.40 11.66
N PHE A 51 -3.52 -12.27 12.18
CA PHE A 51 -4.95 -12.25 11.89
C PHE A 51 -5.61 -10.99 12.46
N LEU A 52 -5.24 -10.58 13.68
CA LEU A 52 -5.71 -9.34 14.29
C LEU A 52 -5.31 -8.13 13.44
N PHE A 53 -4.06 -8.07 12.97
CA PHE A 53 -3.58 -7.03 12.08
C PHE A 53 -4.37 -6.98 10.76
N TRP A 54 -4.58 -8.14 10.13
CA TRP A 54 -5.38 -8.26 8.91
C TRP A 54 -6.85 -7.86 9.10
N SER A 55 -7.43 -8.12 10.26
CA SER A 55 -8.81 -7.72 10.59
C SER A 55 -9.05 -6.20 10.56
N ASN A 56 -7.96 -5.42 10.59
CA ASN A 56 -8.02 -3.99 10.45
C ASN A 56 -8.31 -3.58 8.99
N TYR A 57 -7.73 -4.32 8.03
CA TYR A 57 -7.92 -4.11 6.59
C TYR A 57 -9.26 -4.63 6.08
N THR A 58 -9.87 -5.63 6.72
CA THR A 58 -11.23 -6.09 6.36
C THR A 58 -12.26 -4.98 6.53
N SER A 59 -12.06 -3.99 7.41
CA SER A 59 -12.96 -2.83 7.50
C SER A 59 -13.12 -2.12 6.15
N PHE A 60 -12.03 -1.93 5.42
CA PHE A 60 -12.06 -1.31 4.09
C PHE A 60 -12.87 -2.17 3.12
N PHE A 61 -12.66 -3.49 3.10
CA PHE A 61 -13.42 -4.40 2.26
C PHE A 61 -14.91 -4.46 2.64
N VAL A 62 -15.21 -4.49 3.94
CA VAL A 62 -16.59 -4.45 4.44
C VAL A 62 -17.28 -3.16 4.00
N TYR A 63 -16.64 -1.99 4.14
CA TYR A 63 -17.20 -0.73 3.65
C TYR A 63 -17.32 -0.69 2.12
N MET A 64 -16.33 -1.25 1.41
CA MET A 64 -16.36 -1.37 -0.04
C MET A 64 -17.46 -2.30 -0.53
N TYR A 65 -17.88 -3.32 0.24
CA TYR A 65 -18.98 -4.20 -0.12
C TYR A 65 -20.36 -3.69 0.35
N SER A 66 -20.46 -3.13 1.56
CA SER A 66 -21.74 -2.77 2.19
C SER A 66 -22.23 -1.36 1.86
N SER A 67 -21.34 -0.40 1.61
CA SER A 67 -21.73 1.01 1.44
C SER A 67 -21.68 1.46 -0.01
N THR A 68 -22.84 1.77 -0.60
CA THR A 68 -22.96 2.35 -1.94
C THR A 68 -22.27 3.71 -2.06
N ILE A 69 -22.36 4.54 -1.01
CA ILE A 69 -21.70 5.85 -0.94
C ILE A 69 -20.18 5.69 -0.98
N PHE A 70 -19.62 4.74 -0.24
CA PHE A 70 -18.18 4.48 -0.23
C PHE A 70 -17.69 3.97 -1.58
N LYS A 71 -18.45 3.06 -2.23
CA LYS A 71 -18.16 2.57 -3.59
C LYS A 71 -18.05 3.70 -4.61
N ASP A 72 -18.98 4.64 -4.59
CA ASP A 72 -18.99 5.75 -5.55
C ASP A 72 -17.83 6.73 -5.35
N GLN A 73 -17.50 7.04 -4.09
CA GLN A 73 -16.34 7.88 -3.77
C GLN A 73 -15.03 7.19 -4.15
N TRP A 74 -14.92 5.89 -3.87
CA TRP A 74 -13.76 5.08 -4.25
C TRP A 74 -13.59 5.01 -5.77
N LYS A 75 -14.68 4.82 -6.53
CA LYS A 75 -14.66 4.82 -8.00
C LYS A 75 -14.22 6.17 -8.57
N LYS A 76 -14.65 7.30 -7.99
CA LYS A 76 -14.18 8.64 -8.36
C LYS A 76 -12.68 8.82 -8.09
N LEU A 77 -12.20 8.39 -6.93
CA LEU A 77 -10.78 8.44 -6.58
C LEU A 77 -9.93 7.61 -7.54
N MET A 78 -10.32 6.37 -7.82
CA MET A 78 -9.60 5.49 -8.74
C MET A 78 -9.57 6.06 -10.15
N LYS A 79 -10.69 6.59 -10.66
CA LYS A 79 -10.71 7.31 -11.95
C LYS A 79 -9.73 8.48 -11.98
N LYS A 80 -9.62 9.25 -10.90
CA LYS A 80 -8.68 10.38 -10.79
C LYS A 80 -7.23 9.91 -10.83
N ILE A 81 -6.90 8.87 -10.07
CA ILE A 81 -5.55 8.29 -10.03
C ILE A 81 -5.15 7.74 -11.41
N PHE A 82 -6.02 6.93 -12.03
CA PHE A 82 -5.76 6.40 -13.36
C PHE A 82 -5.67 7.50 -14.42
N CYS A 83 -6.59 8.47 -14.42
CA CYS A 83 -6.54 9.58 -15.38
C CYS A 83 -5.23 10.40 -15.26
N CYS A 84 -4.77 10.67 -14.03
CA CYS A 84 -3.50 11.37 -13.81
C CYS A 84 -2.28 10.54 -14.26
N LEU A 85 -2.29 9.22 -14.06
CA LEU A 85 -1.21 8.32 -14.50
C LEU A 85 -1.16 8.16 -16.03
N TYR A 86 -2.31 7.94 -16.67
CA TYR A 86 -2.41 7.82 -18.13
C TYR A 86 -2.08 9.15 -18.83
N GLY A 87 -2.58 10.28 -18.31
CA GLY A 87 -2.28 11.60 -18.87
C GLY A 87 -0.80 11.98 -18.78
N LYS A 88 -0.11 11.61 -17.68
CA LYS A 88 1.34 11.82 -17.54
C LYS A 88 2.13 10.96 -18.54
N ARG A 89 1.74 9.70 -18.72
CA ARG A 89 2.40 8.76 -19.65
C ARG A 89 2.29 9.21 -21.10
N GLN A 90 1.13 9.71 -21.53
CA GLN A 90 0.94 10.23 -22.89
C GLN A 90 1.77 11.48 -23.17
N ARG A 91 1.88 12.41 -22.20
CA ARG A 91 2.72 13.61 -22.34
C ARG A 91 4.22 13.28 -22.46
N GLN A 92 4.69 12.30 -21.68
CA GLN A 92 6.08 11.82 -21.77
C GLN A 92 6.39 11.21 -23.15
N LEU A 93 5.48 10.39 -23.67
CA LEU A 93 5.63 9.80 -25.00
C LEU A 93 5.67 10.87 -26.10
N HIS A 94 4.80 11.87 -26.01
CA HIS A 94 4.79 12.97 -26.98
C HIS A 94 6.08 13.80 -26.94
N TYR A 95 6.60 14.09 -25.73
CA TYR A 95 7.86 14.81 -25.56
C TYR A 95 9.06 14.03 -26.11
N GLN A 96 9.11 12.70 -25.92
CA GLN A 96 10.15 11.87 -26.51
C GLN A 96 10.08 11.81 -28.04
N THR A 97 8.87 11.79 -28.61
CA THR A 97 8.70 11.82 -30.07
C THR A 97 9.16 13.15 -30.65
N GLN A 98 8.86 14.28 -30.00
CA GLN A 98 9.34 15.59 -30.45
C GLN A 98 10.86 15.74 -30.31
N LEU A 99 11.47 15.24 -29.23
CA LEU A 99 12.93 15.24 -29.08
C LEU A 99 13.64 14.42 -30.16
N LYS A 100 13.09 13.25 -30.54
CA LYS A 100 13.64 12.45 -31.64
C LYS A 100 13.57 13.20 -32.97
N GLN A 101 12.46 13.88 -33.26
CA GLN A 101 12.32 14.68 -34.47
C GLN A 101 13.28 15.87 -34.50
N MET A 102 13.44 16.60 -33.38
CA MET A 102 14.42 17.69 -33.29
C MET A 102 15.87 17.21 -33.42
N THR A 103 16.20 16.02 -32.90
CA THR A 103 17.55 15.44 -33.04
C THR A 103 17.85 15.06 -34.49
N VAL A 104 16.87 14.51 -35.22
CA VAL A 104 17.00 14.20 -36.65
C VAL A 104 17.19 15.48 -37.48
N VAL A 105 16.39 16.52 -37.26
CA VAL A 105 16.53 17.81 -37.96
C VAL A 105 17.90 18.45 -37.69
N ARG A 106 18.41 18.38 -36.46
CA ARG A 106 19.75 18.91 -36.12
C ARG A 106 20.90 18.15 -36.80
N SER A 107 20.72 16.85 -37.07
CA SER A 107 21.72 16.04 -37.80
C SER A 107 21.72 16.29 -39.32
N MET A 108 20.68 16.91 -39.86
CA MET A 108 20.58 17.34 -41.26
C MET A 108 21.12 18.76 -41.49
N VAL A 109 21.34 19.54 -40.43
CA VAL A 109 21.94 20.88 -40.46
C VAL A 109 23.37 20.81 -39.91
N LYS A 110 24.24 20.02 -40.56
CA LYS A 110 25.69 20.22 -40.48
C LYS A 110 26.13 20.89 -41.77
N PRO A 111 26.38 22.22 -41.77
CA PRO A 111 27.05 22.85 -42.89
C PRO A 111 28.54 22.47 -42.85
N ASN A 112 29.08 22.22 -44.04
CA ASN A 112 30.51 22.23 -44.32
C ASN A 112 31.14 23.56 -43.90
#